data_AF-A0A415DJX9-F1
#
_entry.id   AF-A0A415DJX9-F1
#
_cell.length_a   1.000
_cell.length_b   1.000
_cell.length_c   1.000
_cell.angle_alpha   90.00
_cell.angle_beta   90.00
_cell.angle_gamma   90.00
#
_symmetry.space_group_name_H-M   'P 1'
#
loop_
_entity.id
_entity.type
_entity.pdbx_description
1 polymer ?
#
loop_
_entity_poly.entity_id
_entity_poly.type
_entity_poly.pdbx_seq_one_letter_code
_entity_poly.pdbx_strand_id
1 'polypeptide(L)'
;MLLSISCISKDNIKSDKDIITEYLNKNENTSNVIEFEEISEPDSLYSPYNKLLSLSYISASISLDMTKYSSRAWEVKSKKEAFALLDSATYLFNKDSHSLDSVLFQSAMAIDFPKYEPGEINRKAVIAKYKINGESHENIFFFNRDTNTIGHTSDENKLLLIKAKKGISAMNDTYREVLRDRSDIRNL
;
A
#
# COMPACT_ATOMS: atom_id res chain seq x y z
N MET A 1 5.40 -56.65 -18.17
CA MET A 1 5.78 -55.23 -18.43
C MET A 1 5.14 -54.41 -17.31
N LEU A 2 5.91 -54.10 -16.26
CA LEU A 2 5.45 -53.32 -15.11
C LEU A 2 5.54 -51.84 -15.48
N LEU A 3 4.40 -51.18 -15.66
CA LEU A 3 4.34 -49.73 -15.70
C LEU A 3 4.47 -49.22 -14.27
N SER A 4 5.69 -48.84 -13.91
CA SER A 4 5.96 -48.08 -12.70
C SER A 4 5.23 -46.74 -12.79
N ILE A 5 4.19 -46.57 -11.98
CA ILE A 5 3.65 -45.26 -11.63
C ILE A 5 4.78 -44.55 -10.89
N SER A 6 5.44 -43.60 -11.57
CA SER A 6 6.29 -42.64 -10.89
C SER A 6 5.40 -41.87 -9.93
N CYS A 7 5.49 -42.17 -8.64
CA CYS A 7 4.97 -41.33 -7.59
C CYS A 7 5.55 -39.93 -7.82
N ILE A 8 4.72 -39.02 -8.34
CA ILE A 8 4.96 -37.60 -8.21
C ILE A 8 5.10 -37.39 -6.71
N SER A 9 6.30 -37.02 -6.26
CA SER A 9 6.56 -36.67 -4.88
C SER A 9 5.48 -35.69 -4.44
N LYS A 10 4.75 -36.01 -3.37
CA LYS A 10 3.97 -35.02 -2.65
C LYS A 10 4.95 -33.91 -2.30
N ASP A 11 4.89 -32.80 -3.02
CA ASP A 11 5.59 -31.58 -2.62
C ASP A 11 5.28 -31.35 -1.14
N ASN A 12 6.28 -30.97 -0.36
CA ASN A 12 6.14 -30.63 1.06
C ASN A 12 5.13 -29.46 1.17
N ILE A 13 3.84 -29.76 1.29
CA ILE A 13 2.81 -28.77 1.60
C ILE A 13 3.10 -28.33 3.04
N LYS A 14 3.79 -27.19 3.17
CA LYS A 14 4.02 -26.56 4.47
C LYS A 14 2.67 -26.16 5.05
N SER A 15 2.48 -26.36 6.35
CA SER A 15 1.27 -25.87 7.00
C SER A 15 1.30 -24.34 7.03
N ASP A 16 0.13 -23.70 7.11
CA ASP A 16 0.07 -22.23 7.22
C ASP A 16 0.82 -21.72 8.46
N LYS A 17 0.82 -22.51 9.55
CA LYS A 17 1.65 -22.25 10.74
C LYS A 17 3.14 -22.23 10.41
N ASP A 18 3.64 -23.19 9.63
CA ASP A 18 5.05 -23.23 9.24
C ASP A 18 5.42 -22.06 8.35
N ILE A 19 4.56 -21.69 7.39
CA ILE A 19 4.76 -20.55 6.49
C ILE A 19 4.80 -19.24 7.29
N ILE A 20 3.86 -19.05 8.23
CA ILE A 20 3.84 -17.87 9.10
C ILE A 20 5.08 -17.84 10.00
N THR A 21 5.49 -18.97 10.58
CA THR A 21 6.70 -19.07 11.41
C THR A 21 7.96 -18.66 10.62
N GLU A 22 8.09 -19.15 9.39
CA GLU A 22 9.20 -18.77 8.49
C GLU A 22 9.17 -17.28 8.16
N TYR A 23 7.99 -16.73 7.88
CA TYR A 23 7.80 -15.30 7.63
C TYR A 23 8.24 -14.43 8.81
N LEU A 24 7.78 -14.76 10.02
CA LEU A 24 8.11 -14.03 11.24
C LEU A 24 9.60 -14.11 11.55
N ASN A 25 10.20 -15.30 11.45
CA ASN A 25 11.64 -15.49 11.69
C ASN A 25 12.52 -14.68 10.71
N LYS A 26 12.07 -14.52 9.46
CA LYS A 26 12.79 -13.75 8.44
C LYS A 26 12.72 -12.24 8.66
N ASN A 27 11.58 -11.72 9.11
CA ASN A 27 11.35 -10.28 9.20
C ASN A 27 11.70 -9.66 10.56
N GLU A 28 11.73 -10.46 11.64
CA GLU A 28 11.96 -9.98 13.01
C GLU A 28 13.42 -10.12 13.49
N ASN A 29 14.37 -10.46 12.61
CA ASN A 29 15.81 -10.60 12.91
C ASN A 29 16.14 -11.45 14.17
N THR A 30 16.03 -12.77 14.03
CA THR A 30 16.70 -13.84 14.81
C THR A 30 16.44 -14.02 16.32
N SER A 31 16.20 -15.30 16.67
CA SER A 31 16.13 -15.93 18.01
C SER A 31 14.84 -15.76 18.80
N ASN A 32 13.75 -15.36 18.15
CA ASN A 32 12.49 -15.19 18.85
C ASN A 32 11.80 -16.53 19.11
N VAL A 33 11.40 -16.77 20.36
CA VAL A 33 10.49 -17.87 20.68
C VAL A 33 9.10 -17.45 20.18
N ILE A 34 8.61 -18.15 19.16
CA ILE A 34 7.27 -17.93 18.59
C ILE A 34 6.32 -18.97 19.18
N GLU A 35 5.33 -18.51 19.92
CA GLU A 35 4.28 -19.35 20.49
C GLU A 35 2.94 -18.97 19.87
N PHE A 36 2.31 -19.88 19.14
CA PHE A 36 0.98 -19.63 18.59
C PHE A 36 -0.08 -19.96 19.64
N GLU A 37 -0.94 -18.98 19.92
CA GLU A 37 -2.09 -19.12 20.81
C GLU A 37 -3.32 -19.55 20.00
N GLU A 38 -3.50 -18.98 18.82
CA GLU A 38 -4.63 -19.27 17.92
C GLU A 38 -4.20 -19.07 16.46
N ILE A 39 -4.69 -19.94 15.57
CA ILE A 39 -4.56 -19.78 14.12
C ILE A 39 -5.94 -20.13 13.53
N SER A 40 -6.50 -19.20 12.74
CA SER A 40 -7.78 -19.43 12.07
C SER A 40 -7.63 -20.40 10.90
N GLU A 41 -8.75 -21.01 10.49
CA GLU A 41 -8.82 -21.60 9.15
C GLU A 41 -8.57 -20.51 8.09
N PRO A 42 -8.02 -20.89 6.92
CA PRO A 42 -7.82 -19.93 5.83
C PRO A 42 -9.13 -19.37 5.31
N ASP A 43 -9.16 -18.06 5.11
CA ASP A 43 -10.25 -17.33 4.49
C ASP A 43 -9.76 -16.66 3.21
N SER A 44 -10.67 -16.14 2.40
CA SER A 44 -10.34 -15.29 1.26
C SER A 44 -10.79 -13.87 1.56
N LEU A 45 -9.84 -12.95 1.74
CA LEU A 45 -10.11 -11.57 2.10
C LEU A 45 -9.62 -10.60 1.03
N TYR A 46 -10.26 -9.43 0.97
CA TYR A 46 -9.73 -8.29 0.24
C TYR A 46 -8.55 -7.68 1.00
N SER A 47 -7.44 -7.45 0.31
CA SER A 47 -6.33 -6.67 0.84
C SER A 47 -6.07 -5.40 0.04
N PRO A 48 -5.96 -4.22 0.70
CA PRO A 48 -5.70 -2.95 0.04
C PRO A 48 -4.22 -2.70 -0.30
N TYR A 49 -3.31 -3.61 0.03
CA TYR A 49 -1.85 -3.43 -0.07
C TYR A 49 -1.39 -2.78 -1.40
N ASN A 50 -1.75 -3.39 -2.53
CA ASN A 50 -1.33 -2.90 -3.85
C ASN A 50 -1.94 -1.52 -4.19
N LYS A 51 -3.17 -1.24 -3.73
CA LYS A 51 -3.79 0.07 -3.93
C LYS A 51 -3.06 1.13 -3.11
N LEU A 52 -2.75 0.85 -1.86
CA LEU A 52 -1.99 1.76 -0.98
C LEU A 52 -0.57 2.03 -1.49
N LEU A 53 0.11 0.99 -2.00
CA LEU A 53 1.42 1.13 -2.63
C LEU A 53 1.32 2.06 -3.84
N SER A 54 0.37 1.81 -4.74
CA SER A 54 0.15 2.64 -5.94
C SER A 54 -0.19 4.08 -5.57
N LEU A 55 -1.03 4.30 -4.55
CA LEU A 55 -1.40 5.62 -4.08
C LEU A 55 -0.19 6.45 -3.62
N SER A 56 0.75 5.81 -2.92
CA SER A 56 1.98 6.44 -2.45
C SER A 56 2.87 6.88 -3.62
N TYR A 57 2.94 6.08 -4.69
CA TYR A 57 3.69 6.45 -5.90
C TYR A 57 3.01 7.55 -6.71
N ILE A 58 1.69 7.45 -6.93
CA ILE A 58 0.93 8.40 -7.74
C ILE A 58 0.94 9.79 -7.10
N SER A 59 0.64 9.88 -5.79
CA SER A 59 0.66 11.17 -5.07
C SER A 59 2.04 11.84 -5.14
N ALA A 60 3.12 11.08 -4.93
CA ALA A 60 4.48 11.60 -5.05
C ALA A 60 4.82 12.08 -6.47
N SER A 61 4.38 11.34 -7.51
CA SER A 61 4.60 11.73 -8.91
C SER A 61 3.86 13.02 -9.25
N ILE A 62 2.60 13.15 -8.83
CA ILE A 62 1.79 14.35 -9.06
C ILE A 62 2.43 15.55 -8.36
N SER A 63 2.86 15.42 -7.09
CA SER A 63 3.60 16.47 -6.38
C SER A 63 4.83 16.92 -7.16
N LEU A 64 5.66 15.96 -7.58
CA LEU A 64 6.91 16.26 -8.29
C LEU A 64 6.65 17.02 -9.60
N ASP A 65 5.67 16.60 -10.38
CA ASP A 65 5.36 17.25 -11.65
C ASP A 65 4.73 18.64 -11.45
N MET A 66 3.88 18.81 -10.44
CA MET A 66 3.40 20.13 -10.04
C MET A 66 4.54 21.07 -9.66
N THR A 67 5.49 20.61 -8.82
CA THR A 67 6.67 21.41 -8.44
C THR A 67 7.48 21.81 -9.67
N LYS A 68 7.74 20.90 -10.61
CA LYS A 68 8.47 21.22 -11.86
C LYS A 68 7.76 22.30 -12.67
N TYR A 69 6.44 22.22 -12.81
CA TYR A 69 5.66 23.23 -13.51
C TYR A 69 5.71 24.58 -12.78
N SER A 70 5.58 24.59 -11.45
CA SER A 70 5.66 25.80 -10.64
C SER A 70 7.02 26.47 -10.76
N SER A 71 8.12 25.72 -10.61
CA SER A 71 9.48 26.26 -10.76
C SER A 71 9.71 26.85 -12.15
N ARG A 72 9.29 26.16 -13.21
CA ARG A 72 9.41 26.68 -14.59
C ARG A 72 8.57 27.94 -14.81
N ALA A 73 7.44 28.10 -14.11
CA ALA A 73 6.61 29.30 -14.23
C ALA A 73 7.35 30.56 -13.76
N TRP A 74 8.28 30.44 -12.81
CA TRP A 74 9.14 31.54 -12.35
C TRP A 74 10.31 31.87 -13.28
N GLU A 75 10.68 30.94 -14.17
CA GLU A 75 11.83 31.09 -15.08
C GLU A 75 11.44 31.73 -16.42
N VAL A 76 10.18 31.59 -16.83
CA VAL A 76 9.69 32.11 -18.11
C VAL A 76 9.48 33.63 -18.08
N LYS A 77 9.79 34.29 -19.19
CA LYS A 77 9.71 35.76 -19.30
C LYS A 77 8.28 36.29 -19.47
N SER A 78 7.38 35.43 -19.95
CA SER A 78 6.01 35.81 -20.27
C SER A 78 5.06 35.39 -19.16
N LYS A 79 4.32 36.37 -18.63
CA LYS A 79 3.24 36.12 -17.67
C LYS A 79 2.24 35.10 -18.22
N LYS A 80 1.86 35.20 -19.50
CA LYS A 80 0.97 34.23 -20.17
C LYS A 80 1.52 32.81 -20.12
N GLU A 81 2.82 32.64 -20.36
CA GLU A 81 3.47 31.33 -20.33
C GLU A 81 3.56 30.77 -18.91
N ALA A 82 3.87 31.62 -17.92
CA ALA A 82 3.86 31.24 -16.51
C ALA A 82 2.49 30.72 -16.07
N PHE A 83 1.42 31.44 -16.42
CA PHE A 83 0.05 31.00 -16.12
C PHE A 83 -0.31 29.67 -16.80
N ALA A 84 0.13 29.42 -18.02
CA ALA A 84 -0.12 28.14 -18.70
C ALA A 84 0.58 26.94 -18.01
N LEU A 85 1.80 27.16 -17.49
CA LEU A 85 2.51 26.14 -16.69
C LEU A 85 1.79 25.87 -15.37
N LEU A 86 1.34 26.90 -14.67
CA LEU A 86 0.57 26.75 -13.43
C LEU A 86 -0.81 26.11 -13.67
N ASP A 87 -1.48 26.45 -14.78
CA ASP A 87 -2.72 25.77 -15.19
C ASP A 87 -2.46 24.27 -15.41
N SER A 88 -1.32 23.91 -16.02
CA SER A 88 -0.92 22.50 -16.20
C SER A 88 -0.68 21.79 -14.86
N ALA A 89 -0.03 22.45 -13.89
CA ALA A 89 0.13 21.92 -12.53
C ALA A 89 -1.22 21.68 -11.84
N THR A 90 -2.11 22.68 -11.86
CA THR A 90 -3.44 22.55 -11.26
C THR A 90 -4.30 21.48 -11.94
N TYR A 91 -4.16 21.29 -13.25
CA TYR A 91 -4.84 20.23 -13.99
C TYR A 91 -4.41 18.84 -13.50
N LEU A 92 -3.10 18.60 -13.30
CA LEU A 92 -2.59 17.33 -12.78
C LEU A 92 -3.22 16.96 -11.43
N PHE A 93 -3.31 17.93 -10.51
CA PHE A 93 -3.95 17.73 -9.23
C PHE A 93 -5.43 17.38 -9.37
N ASN A 94 -6.18 18.20 -10.11
CA ASN A 94 -7.63 18.08 -10.22
C ASN A 94 -8.09 16.81 -10.93
N LYS A 95 -7.26 16.29 -11.84
CA LYS A 95 -7.56 15.07 -12.59
C LYS A 95 -7.75 13.86 -11.68
N ASP A 96 -6.87 13.70 -10.69
CA ASP A 96 -6.78 12.46 -9.93
C ASP A 96 -7.16 12.59 -8.44
N SER A 97 -7.15 13.80 -7.85
CA SER A 97 -7.30 14.03 -6.40
C SER A 97 -8.50 13.33 -5.76
N HIS A 98 -9.70 13.51 -6.32
CA HIS A 98 -10.93 12.90 -5.78
C HIS A 98 -10.88 11.37 -5.79
N SER A 99 -10.27 10.78 -6.82
CA SER A 99 -10.15 9.33 -6.92
C SER A 99 -9.17 8.79 -5.88
N LEU A 100 -8.08 9.51 -5.61
CA LEU A 100 -7.08 9.14 -4.62
C LEU A 100 -7.64 9.17 -3.20
N ASP A 101 -8.44 10.18 -2.86
CA ASP A 101 -9.11 10.26 -1.55
C ASP A 101 -10.12 9.12 -1.36
N SER A 102 -10.87 8.77 -2.41
CA SER A 102 -11.81 7.65 -2.37
C SER A 102 -11.09 6.31 -2.14
N VAL A 103 -9.98 6.06 -2.85
CA VAL A 103 -9.16 4.85 -2.66
C VAL A 103 -8.56 4.80 -1.26
N LEU A 104 -8.09 5.94 -0.73
CA LEU A 104 -7.56 6.03 0.62
C LEU A 104 -8.62 5.67 1.65
N PHE A 105 -9.83 6.22 1.53
CA PHE A 105 -10.96 5.95 2.41
C PHE A 105 -11.36 4.46 2.39
N GLN A 106 -11.55 3.89 1.20
CA GLN A 106 -11.90 2.47 1.06
C GLN A 106 -10.82 1.56 1.65
N SER A 107 -9.54 1.93 1.49
CA SER A 107 -8.42 1.17 2.04
C SER A 107 -8.38 1.24 3.56
N ALA A 108 -8.68 2.40 4.15
CA ALA A 108 -8.80 2.54 5.60
C ALA A 108 -9.95 1.68 6.14
N MET A 109 -11.13 1.73 5.50
CA MET A 109 -12.27 0.89 5.87
C MET A 109 -11.95 -0.61 5.83
N ALA A 110 -11.23 -1.08 4.80
CA ALA A 110 -10.83 -2.49 4.71
C ALA A 110 -9.80 -2.91 5.76
N ILE A 111 -8.99 -1.98 6.28
CA ILE A 111 -8.05 -2.23 7.37
C ILE A 111 -8.77 -2.28 8.72
N ASP A 112 -9.64 -1.30 8.98
CA ASP A 112 -10.37 -1.19 10.24
C ASP A 112 -11.45 -2.27 10.37
N PHE A 113 -12.01 -2.71 9.24
CA PHE A 113 -13.05 -3.73 9.15
C PHE A 113 -12.66 -4.78 8.09
N PRO A 114 -11.88 -5.83 8.43
CA PRO A 114 -11.38 -6.81 7.44
C PRO A 114 -12.45 -7.58 6.65
N LYS A 115 -13.71 -7.57 7.12
CA LYS A 115 -14.88 -8.12 6.40
C LYS A 115 -15.53 -7.12 5.43
N TYR A 116 -15.08 -5.87 5.43
CA TYR A 116 -15.51 -4.87 4.46
C TYR A 116 -14.74 -5.10 3.17
N GLU A 117 -15.47 -5.42 2.10
CA GLU A 117 -14.93 -5.76 0.79
C GLU A 117 -15.28 -4.65 -0.21
N PRO A 118 -14.46 -3.60 -0.34
CA PRO A 118 -14.70 -2.52 -1.31
C PRO A 118 -14.40 -2.93 -2.77
N GLY A 119 -14.10 -4.21 -3.00
CA GLY A 119 -13.76 -4.77 -4.30
C GLY A 119 -13.59 -6.28 -4.22
N GLU A 120 -13.09 -6.88 -5.30
CA GLU A 120 -12.92 -8.34 -5.38
C GLU A 120 -11.92 -8.85 -4.33
N ILE A 121 -12.35 -9.90 -3.61
CA ILE A 121 -11.48 -10.71 -2.76
C ILE A 121 -10.27 -11.16 -3.58
N ASN A 122 -9.07 -10.92 -3.05
CA ASN A 122 -7.84 -11.03 -3.85
C ASN A 122 -6.69 -11.78 -3.15
N ARG A 123 -6.89 -12.25 -1.92
CA ARG A 123 -5.86 -12.95 -1.13
C ARG A 123 -6.47 -14.08 -0.31
N LYS A 124 -5.78 -15.23 -0.28
CA LYS A 124 -5.88 -16.14 0.87
C LYS A 124 -5.33 -15.40 2.09
N ALA A 125 -6.02 -15.49 3.22
CA ALA A 125 -5.65 -14.84 4.46
C ALA A 125 -5.81 -15.79 5.66
N VAL A 126 -4.90 -15.68 6.63
CA VAL A 126 -4.97 -16.41 7.90
C VAL A 126 -4.80 -15.41 9.03
N ILE A 127 -5.67 -15.49 10.05
CA ILE A 127 -5.55 -14.71 11.27
C ILE A 127 -4.78 -15.55 12.28
N ALA A 128 -3.74 -14.98 12.90
CA ALA A 128 -3.03 -15.66 13.97
C ALA A 128 -2.83 -14.75 15.18
N LYS A 129 -3.03 -15.32 16.36
CA LYS A 129 -2.62 -14.78 17.65
C LYS A 129 -1.40 -15.55 18.12
N TYR A 130 -0.33 -14.84 18.39
CA TYR A 130 0.95 -15.44 18.71
C TYR A 130 1.75 -14.54 19.65
N LYS A 131 2.72 -15.13 20.34
CA LYS A 131 3.69 -14.42 21.14
C LYS A 131 5.06 -14.45 20.48
N ILE A 132 5.75 -13.33 20.53
CA ILE A 132 7.16 -13.21 20.21
C ILE A 132 7.85 -12.77 21.49
N ASN A 133 8.71 -13.63 22.06
CA ASN A 133 9.40 -13.35 23.33
C ASN A 133 8.46 -12.94 24.49
N GLY A 134 7.26 -13.53 24.51
CA GLY A 134 6.23 -13.25 25.51
C GLY A 134 5.33 -12.04 25.23
N GLU A 135 5.65 -11.23 24.21
CA GLU A 135 4.78 -10.13 23.75
C GLU A 135 3.68 -10.68 22.84
N SER A 136 2.41 -10.40 23.13
CA SER A 136 1.27 -10.86 22.35
C SER A 136 1.03 -10.00 21.12
N HIS A 137 0.80 -10.68 19.99
CA HIS A 137 0.49 -10.08 18.70
C HIS A 137 -0.74 -10.76 18.10
N GLU A 138 -1.50 -10.00 17.31
CA GLU A 138 -2.56 -10.51 16.45
C GLU A 138 -2.40 -9.89 15.07
N ASN A 139 -2.35 -10.73 14.04
CA ASN A 139 -2.16 -10.25 12.67
C ASN A 139 -2.95 -11.08 11.67
N ILE A 140 -3.24 -10.45 10.53
CA ILE A 140 -3.75 -11.12 9.34
C ILE A 140 -2.58 -11.27 8.37
N PHE A 141 -2.27 -12.51 7.99
CA PHE A 141 -1.22 -12.85 7.03
C PHE A 141 -1.85 -13.08 5.66
N PHE A 142 -1.50 -12.24 4.69
CA PHE A 142 -2.02 -12.32 3.33
C PHE A 142 -1.02 -13.06 2.43
N PHE A 143 -1.48 -14.15 1.83
CA PHE A 143 -0.64 -15.00 1.00
C PHE A 143 -0.52 -14.45 -0.42
N ASN A 144 0.62 -14.72 -1.04
CA ASN A 144 0.80 -14.53 -2.47
C ASN A 144 -0.07 -15.50 -3.28
N ARG A 145 -0.11 -15.29 -4.60
CA ARG A 145 -0.88 -16.15 -5.51
C ARG A 145 -0.41 -17.60 -5.51
N ASP A 146 0.85 -17.84 -5.13
CA ASP A 146 1.41 -19.19 -4.97
C ASP A 146 0.85 -19.92 -3.73
N THR A 147 0.14 -19.22 -2.84
CA THR A 147 -0.40 -19.70 -1.56
C THR A 147 0.60 -20.30 -0.58
N ASN A 148 1.90 -20.25 -0.91
CA ASN A 148 2.99 -20.86 -0.15
C ASN A 148 3.93 -19.81 0.45
N THR A 149 3.77 -18.54 0.08
CA THR A 149 4.53 -17.43 0.63
C THR A 149 3.60 -16.32 1.12
N ILE A 150 3.97 -15.67 2.22
CA ILE A 150 3.29 -14.46 2.69
C ILE A 150 3.76 -13.28 1.83
N GLY A 151 2.81 -12.54 1.30
CA GLY A 151 3.07 -11.30 0.57
C GLY A 151 3.23 -10.12 1.51
N HIS A 152 2.34 -10.02 2.52
CA HIS A 152 2.32 -8.93 3.50
C HIS A 152 1.34 -9.24 4.65
N THR A 153 1.32 -8.40 5.67
CA THR A 153 0.46 -8.49 6.85
C THR A 153 -0.52 -7.33 6.99
N SER A 154 -1.45 -7.42 7.96
CA SER A 154 -2.34 -6.30 8.30
C SER A 154 -1.58 -5.10 8.86
N ASP A 155 -0.47 -5.31 9.57
CA ASP A 155 0.36 -4.21 10.08
C ASP A 155 1.10 -3.49 8.96
N GLU A 156 1.59 -4.22 7.95
CA GLU A 156 2.16 -3.60 6.75
C GLU A 156 1.12 -2.79 5.99
N ASN A 157 -0.15 -3.25 5.95
CA ASN A 157 -1.25 -2.43 5.41
C ASN A 157 -1.45 -1.14 6.21
N LYS A 158 -1.43 -1.20 7.55
CA LYS A 158 -1.53 0.01 8.41
C LYS A 158 -0.37 0.97 8.17
N LEU A 159 0.85 0.46 8.08
CA LEU A 159 2.05 1.26 7.78
C LEU A 159 1.97 1.92 6.41
N LEU A 160 1.56 1.17 5.38
CA LEU A 160 1.33 1.72 4.03
C LEU A 160 0.21 2.75 4.02
N LEU A 161 -0.86 2.56 4.79
CA LEU A 161 -1.93 3.56 4.93
C LEU A 161 -1.40 4.88 5.50
N ILE A 162 -0.56 4.83 6.54
CA ILE A 162 0.08 6.02 7.10
C ILE A 162 0.96 6.71 6.04
N LYS A 163 1.75 5.94 5.28
CA LYS A 163 2.61 6.48 4.22
C LYS A 163 1.80 7.14 3.10
N ALA A 164 0.72 6.48 2.68
CA ALA A 164 -0.23 6.97 1.70
C ALA A 164 -0.92 8.27 2.14
N LYS A 165 -1.38 8.35 3.40
CA LYS A 165 -1.93 9.57 4.01
C LYS A 165 -0.93 10.73 3.96
N LYS A 166 0.33 10.47 4.31
CA LYS A 166 1.41 11.48 4.25
C LYS A 166 1.66 11.94 2.81
N GLY A 167 1.68 11.02 1.85
CA GLY A 167 1.86 11.34 0.42
C GLY A 167 0.75 12.24 -0.12
N ILE A 168 -0.52 11.92 0.16
CA ILE A 168 -1.66 12.77 -0.23
C ILE A 168 -1.60 14.14 0.45
N SER A 169 -1.25 14.20 1.74
CA SER A 169 -1.08 15.48 2.43
C SER A 169 -0.01 16.35 1.77
N ALA A 170 1.15 15.78 1.46
CA ALA A 170 2.23 16.50 0.78
C ALA A 170 1.81 16.98 -0.62
N MET A 171 1.05 16.17 -1.36
CA MET A 171 0.47 16.57 -2.66
C MET A 171 -0.48 17.76 -2.52
N ASN A 172 -1.34 17.76 -1.50
CA ASN A 172 -2.23 18.88 -1.22
C ASN A 172 -1.45 20.15 -0.84
N ASP A 173 -0.35 20.02 -0.10
CA ASP A 173 0.51 21.15 0.26
C ASP A 173 1.23 21.73 -0.97
N THR A 174 1.78 20.89 -1.85
CA THR A 174 2.34 21.34 -3.14
C THR A 174 1.29 22.06 -3.99
N TYR A 175 0.05 21.58 -4.03
CA TYR A 175 -1.03 22.28 -4.74
C TYR A 175 -1.30 23.68 -4.16
N ARG A 176 -1.28 23.83 -2.83
CA ARG A 176 -1.42 25.15 -2.17
C ARG A 176 -0.26 26.08 -2.51
N GLU A 177 0.95 25.56 -2.64
CA GLU A 177 2.13 26.33 -3.09
C GLU A 177 1.95 26.80 -4.54
N VAL A 178 1.50 25.94 -5.46
CA VAL A 178 1.18 26.32 -6.85
C VAL A 178 0.15 27.45 -6.90
N LEU A 179 -0.88 27.40 -6.04
CA LEU A 179 -1.88 28.47 -5.94
C LEU A 179 -1.30 29.78 -5.41
N ARG A 180 -0.33 29.71 -4.47
CA ARG A 180 0.41 30.87 -3.98
C ARG A 180 1.27 31.47 -5.09
N ASP A 181 2.06 30.64 -5.79
CA ASP A 181 2.89 31.07 -6.92
C ASP A 181 2.07 31.77 -8.00
N ARG A 182 0.87 31.24 -8.29
CA ARG A 182 -0.10 31.88 -9.19
C ARG A 182 -0.49 33.29 -8.74
N SER A 183 -0.73 33.47 -7.44
CA SER A 183 -1.07 34.77 -6.86
C SER A 183 0.12 35.73 -6.93
N ASP A 184 1.31 35.26 -6.60
CA ASP A 184 2.51 36.09 -6.55
C ASP A 184 2.92 36.56 -7.94
N ILE A 185 2.94 35.66 -8.94
CA ILE A 185 3.19 36.01 -10.34
C ILE A 185 2.11 36.96 -10.89
N ARG A 186 0.86 36.88 -10.41
CA ARG A 186 -0.18 37.85 -10.79
C ARG A 186 0.17 39.28 -10.35
N ASN A 187 0.89 39.42 -9.25
CA ASN A 187 1.20 40.71 -8.63
C ASN A 187 2.57 41.28 -9.02
N LEU A 188 3.34 40.56 -9.84
CA LEU A 188 4.48 41.08 -10.60
C LEU A 188 4.02 41.86 -11.83
#